data_AF-A0A0M1JKY0-F1
#
_entry.id   AF-A0A0M1JKY0-F1
#
_cell.length_a   1.000
_cell.length_b   1.000
_cell.length_c   1.000
_cell.angle_alpha   90.00
_cell.angle_beta   90.00
_cell.angle_gamma   90.00
#
_symmetry.space_group_name_H-M   'P 1'
#
loop_
_entity.id
_entity.type
_entity.pdbx_description
1 polymer ?
#
loop_
_entity_poly.entity_id
_entity_poly.type
_entity_poly.pdbx_seq_one_letter_code
_entity_poly.pdbx_strand_id
1 'polypeptide(L)'
;MFKTNQNPKIMVVDLAAGVKVQTAIASTNQAALRSGFAGYPANPRWGAVKYRAWKTGRELRESLQEGKLVVRSSDSMLVVAKSPQNIPQPKFFQRVKVEAELAIA
;
A
#
# COMPACT_ATOMS: atom_id res chain seq x y z
N MET A 1 16.24 22.85 26.33
CA MET A 1 15.94 21.89 25.24
C MET A 1 15.14 22.60 24.17
N PHE A 2 15.72 22.86 23.00
CA PHE A 2 15.04 23.59 21.93
C PHE A 2 14.10 22.64 21.16
N LYS A 3 12.79 22.79 21.36
CA LYS A 3 11.78 22.21 20.47
C LYS A 3 11.69 23.11 19.25
N THR A 4 12.45 22.83 18.19
CA THR A 4 12.23 23.48 16.90
C THR A 4 10.87 23.08 16.39
N ASN A 5 9.93 24.02 16.44
CA ASN A 5 8.59 23.92 15.90
C ASN A 5 8.69 24.00 14.36
N GLN A 6 9.26 22.98 13.73
CA GLN A 6 9.27 22.86 12.29
C GLN A 6 7.94 22.24 11.88
N ASN A 7 7.05 23.09 11.37
CA ASN A 7 5.82 22.65 10.72
C ASN A 7 6.19 21.59 9.66
N PRO A 8 5.65 20.37 9.71
CA PRO A 8 6.07 19.31 8.81
C PRO A 8 5.84 19.72 7.36
N LYS A 9 6.94 19.94 6.63
CA LYS A 9 6.89 20.25 5.19
C LYS A 9 6.34 19.03 4.47
N ILE A 10 5.11 19.14 3.98
CA ILE A 10 4.48 18.12 3.16
C ILE A 10 5.18 18.12 1.78
N MET A 11 5.61 16.95 1.33
CA MET A 11 6.31 16.75 0.06
C MET A 11 5.83 15.51 -0.67
N VAL A 12 6.05 15.48 -1.98
CA VAL A 12 5.76 14.32 -2.84
C VAL A 12 7.02 13.47 -2.98
N VAL A 13 6.88 12.16 -2.81
CA VAL A 13 7.99 11.20 -2.84
C VAL A 13 7.62 10.02 -3.74
N ASP A 14 8.52 9.65 -4.65
CA ASP A 14 8.41 8.42 -5.42
C ASP A 14 8.72 7.21 -4.50
N LEU A 15 7.75 6.30 -4.37
CA LEU A 15 7.87 5.05 -3.61
C LEU A 15 8.41 3.92 -4.47
N ALA A 16 7.97 3.85 -5.72
CA ALA A 16 8.38 2.91 -6.75
C ALA A 16 8.12 3.52 -8.13
N ALA A 17 8.51 2.84 -9.20
CA ALA A 17 8.17 3.26 -10.56
C ALA A 17 6.65 3.44 -10.70
N GLY A 18 6.21 4.64 -11.06
CA GLY A 18 4.79 4.96 -11.24
C GLY A 18 3.97 5.05 -9.95
N VAL A 19 4.59 5.15 -8.76
CA VAL A 19 3.88 5.31 -7.48
C VAL A 19 4.46 6.45 -6.67
N LYS A 20 3.66 7.49 -6.43
CA LYS A 20 4.01 8.68 -5.63
C LYS A 20 3.15 8.78 -4.39
N VAL A 21 3.70 9.32 -3.31
CA VAL A 21 2.92 9.60 -2.09
C VAL A 21 3.21 11.00 -1.57
N GLN A 22 2.19 11.66 -1.04
CA GLN A 22 2.33 12.89 -0.30
C GLN A 22 2.61 12.55 1.17
N THR A 23 3.71 13.05 1.73
CA THR A 23 4.13 12.71 3.09
C THR A 23 4.82 13.86 3.81
N ALA A 24 4.69 13.88 5.13
CA ALA A 24 5.42 14.74 6.05
C ALA A 24 6.78 14.15 6.49
N ILE A 25 7.12 12.94 6.02
CA ILE A 25 8.36 12.27 6.38
C ILE A 25 9.55 13.04 5.79
N ALA A 26 10.47 13.45 6.66
CA ALA A 26 11.69 14.16 6.27
C ALA A 26 12.51 13.36 5.24
N SER A 27 13.18 14.06 4.33
CA SER A 27 13.98 13.48 3.24
C SER A 27 15.00 12.44 3.71
N THR A 28 15.63 12.67 4.87
CA THR A 28 16.60 11.76 5.50
C THR A 28 16.03 10.38 5.86
N ASN A 29 14.71 10.25 5.95
CA ASN A 29 14.00 9.02 6.29
C ASN A 29 13.23 8.41 5.11
N GLN A 30 13.22 9.07 3.93
CA GLN A 30 12.51 8.57 2.75
C GLN A 30 13.07 7.24 2.24
N ALA A 31 14.37 6.99 2.39
CA ALA A 31 14.94 5.69 2.05
C ALA A 31 14.28 4.55 2.82
N ALA A 32 14.03 4.74 4.12
CA ALA A 32 13.35 3.74 4.95
C ALA A 32 11.88 3.57 4.52
N LEU A 33 11.18 4.67 4.21
CA LEU A 33 9.83 4.66 3.65
C LEU A 33 9.75 3.83 2.36
N ARG A 34 10.64 4.09 1.40
CA ARG A 34 10.72 3.33 0.14
C ARG A 34 11.00 1.86 0.39
N SER A 35 11.93 1.55 1.30
CA SER A 35 12.25 0.16 1.63
C SER A 35 11.05 -0.59 2.19
N GLY A 36 10.26 0.05 3.05
CA GLY A 36 9.02 -0.54 3.57
C GLY A 36 8.01 -0.81 2.46
N PHE A 37 7.81 0.15 1.57
CA PHE A 37 6.90 -0.01 0.42
C PHE A 37 7.35 -1.11 -0.55
N ALA A 38 8.66 -1.23 -0.78
CA ALA A 38 9.25 -2.29 -1.61
C ALA A 38 9.17 -3.69 -0.98
N GLY A 39 8.86 -3.80 0.32
CA GLY A 39 8.72 -5.08 1.03
C GLY A 39 10.03 -5.61 1.63
N TYR A 40 11.06 -4.76 1.75
CA TYR A 40 12.30 -5.16 2.43
C TYR A 40 12.08 -5.32 3.94
N PRO A 41 12.83 -6.23 4.60
CA PRO A 41 12.78 -6.37 6.06
C PRO A 41 13.24 -5.09 6.77
N ALA A 42 12.82 -4.93 8.03
CA ALA A 42 13.28 -3.82 8.85
C ALA A 42 14.80 -3.89 9.05
N ASN A 43 15.50 -2.77 8.84
CA ASN A 43 16.94 -2.71 9.10
C ASN A 43 17.19 -2.52 10.61
N PRO A 44 17.90 -3.45 11.29
CA PRO A 44 18.14 -3.36 12.73
C PRO A 44 19.01 -2.15 13.12
N ARG A 45 19.72 -1.54 12.17
CA ARG A 45 20.52 -0.33 12.41
C ARG A 45 19.71 0.97 12.40
N TRP A 46 18.42 0.91 12.06
CA TRP A 46 17.58 2.09 12.03
C TRP A 46 17.11 2.49 13.42
N GLY A 47 17.29 3.78 13.74
CA GLY A 47 16.63 4.39 14.88
C GLY A 47 15.11 4.46 14.71
N ALA A 48 14.41 4.80 15.79
CA ALA A 48 12.95 4.78 15.86
C ALA A 48 12.25 5.59 14.74
N VAL A 49 12.81 6.73 14.34
CA VAL A 49 12.23 7.58 13.28
C VAL A 49 12.27 6.88 11.91
N LYS A 50 13.39 6.26 11.56
CA LYS A 50 13.54 5.49 10.32
C LYS A 50 12.68 4.23 10.35
N TYR A 51 12.61 3.55 11.49
CA TYR A 51 11.73 2.40 11.66
C TYR A 51 10.26 2.77 11.46
N ARG A 52 9.80 3.90 12.02
CA ARG A 52 8.43 4.41 11.80
C ARG A 52 8.19 4.71 10.32
N ALA A 53 9.13 5.37 9.64
CA ALA A 53 9.01 5.64 8.20
C ALA A 53 8.91 4.35 7.38
N TRP A 54 9.72 3.34 7.69
CA TRP A 54 9.63 2.01 7.09
C TRP A 54 8.27 1.35 7.33
N LYS A 55 7.77 1.40 8.58
CA LYS A 55 6.46 0.83 8.92
C LYS A 55 5.34 1.49 8.12
N THR A 56 5.36 2.82 7.99
CA THR A 56 4.42 3.54 7.13
C THR A 56 4.50 3.08 5.67
N GLY A 57 5.71 2.88 5.12
CA GLY A 57 5.87 2.37 3.76
C GLY A 57 5.26 0.99 3.58
N ARG A 58 5.44 0.11 4.56
CA ARG A 58 4.85 -1.23 4.58
C ARG A 58 3.32 -1.18 4.63
N GLU A 59 2.75 -0.36 5.50
CA GLU A 59 1.29 -0.17 5.62
C GLU A 59 0.67 0.36 4.32
N LEU A 60 1.38 1.26 3.60
CA LEU A 60 0.96 1.74 2.28
C LEU A 60 0.95 0.62 1.23
N ARG A 61 1.96 -0.26 1.25
CA ARG A 61 2.01 -1.43 0.35
C ARG A 61 0.85 -2.37 0.63
N GLU A 62 0.64 -2.72 1.89
CA GLU A 62 -0.46 -3.60 2.32
C GLU A 62 -1.82 -3.00 1.90
N SER A 63 -2.03 -1.70 2.15
CA SER A 63 -3.27 -1.01 1.76
C SER A 63 -3.48 -0.94 0.25
N LEU A 64 -2.41 -0.84 -0.55
CA LEU A 64 -2.48 -0.90 -2.01
C LEU A 64 -2.83 -2.33 -2.49
N GLN A 65 -2.24 -3.35 -1.87
CA GLN A 65 -2.54 -4.76 -2.18
C GLN A 65 -3.99 -5.14 -1.83
N GLU A 66 -4.51 -4.58 -0.73
CA GLU A 66 -5.91 -4.77 -0.29
C GLU A 66 -6.92 -3.93 -1.10
N GLY A 67 -6.45 -3.07 -2.02
CA GLY A 67 -7.32 -2.19 -2.82
C GLY A 67 -7.91 -1.02 -2.03
N LYS A 68 -7.48 -0.77 -0.79
CA LYS A 68 -7.87 0.40 0.00
C LYS A 68 -7.24 1.69 -0.54
N LEU A 69 -6.03 1.56 -1.09
CA LEU A 69 -5.36 2.60 -1.86
C LEU A 69 -5.28 2.20 -3.32
N VAL A 70 -5.30 3.19 -4.20
CA VAL A 70 -5.10 3.03 -5.64
C VAL A 70 -4.12 4.06 -6.14
N VAL A 71 -3.41 3.73 -7.22
CA VAL A 71 -2.56 4.69 -7.94
C VAL A 71 -3.46 5.46 -8.91
N ARG A 72 -3.60 6.76 -8.70
CA ARG A 72 -4.33 7.63 -9.61
C ARG A 72 -3.56 7.77 -10.92
N SER A 73 -4.22 7.49 -12.04
CA SER A 73 -3.59 7.48 -13.37
C SER A 73 -3.08 8.85 -13.84
N SER A 74 -3.69 9.95 -13.38
CA SER A 74 -3.36 11.30 -13.84
C SER A 74 -2.00 11.82 -13.36
N ASP A 75 -1.56 11.39 -12.17
CA ASP A 75 -0.39 11.95 -11.47
C ASP A 75 0.46 10.88 -10.76
N SER A 76 0.11 9.60 -10.90
CA SER A 76 0.71 8.46 -10.21
C SER A 76 0.61 8.53 -8.68
N MET A 77 -0.29 9.35 -8.12
CA MET A 77 -0.42 9.50 -6.68
C MET A 77 -1.17 8.32 -6.07
N LEU A 78 -0.62 7.78 -4.98
CA LEU A 78 -1.26 6.82 -4.11
C LEU A 78 -2.33 7.54 -3.30
N VAL A 79 -3.59 7.22 -3.55
CA VAL A 79 -4.75 7.87 -2.94
C VAL A 79 -5.72 6.84 -2.42
N VAL A 80 -6.57 7.25 -1.47
CA VAL A 80 -7.67 6.40 -1.00
C VAL A 80 -8.57 6.05 -2.17
N ALA A 81 -8.87 4.77 -2.32
CA ALA A 81 -9.88 4.30 -3.25
C ALA A 81 -11.18 5.03 -2.93
N LYS A 82 -11.64 5.91 -3.83
CA LYS A 82 -13.01 6.40 -3.75
C LYS A 82 -13.88 5.16 -3.91
N SER A 83 -14.61 4.78 -2.88
CA SER A 83 -15.55 3.68 -2.96
C SER A 83 -16.50 3.96 -4.13
N PRO A 84 -16.55 3.12 -5.18
CA PRO A 84 -17.84 2.87 -5.77
C PRO A 84 -18.62 2.13 -4.69
N GLN A 85 -19.78 2.64 -4.27
CA GLN A 85 -20.81 1.68 -3.89
C GLN A 85 -20.89 0.68 -5.05
N ASN A 86 -20.73 -0.62 -4.75
CA ASN A 86 -20.72 -1.75 -5.68
C ASN A 86 -19.32 -2.20 -6.19
N ILE A 87 -18.70 -3.09 -5.42
CA ILE A 87 -17.77 -4.10 -5.95
C ILE A 87 -18.64 -5.29 -6.37
N PRO A 88 -18.73 -5.69 -7.65
CA PRO A 88 -19.31 -6.98 -7.99
C PRO A 88 -18.39 -8.06 -7.40
N GLN A 89 -18.96 -8.93 -6.55
CA GLN A 89 -18.25 -10.08 -6.02
C GLN A 89 -17.67 -10.92 -7.18
N PRO A 90 -16.42 -11.40 -7.09
CA PRO A 90 -15.93 -12.38 -8.04
C PRO A 90 -16.74 -13.68 -7.88
N LYS A 91 -17.62 -13.96 -8.84
CA LYS A 91 -18.28 -15.27 -8.97
C LYS A 91 -17.26 -16.28 -9.49
N PHE A 92 -16.41 -16.80 -8.61
CA PHE A 92 -15.59 -17.97 -8.95
C PHE A 92 -15.58 -18.96 -7.79
N PHE A 93 -16.66 -19.74 -7.70
CA PHE A 93 -16.67 -21.14 -7.27
C PHE A 93 -17.93 -21.83 -7.81
N GLN A 94 -18.07 -21.92 -9.14
CA GLN A 94 -18.89 -22.99 -9.72
C GLN A 94 -17.97 -24.21 -9.84
N ARG A 95 -17.82 -24.95 -8.74
CA ARG A 95 -17.11 -26.23 -8.76
C ARG A 95 -17.95 -27.20 -9.57
N VAL A 96 -17.45 -27.56 -10.74
CA VAL A 96 -17.94 -28.63 -11.60
C VAL A 96 -18.05 -29.90 -10.77
N LYS A 97 -19.23 -30.52 -10.73
CA LYS A 97 -19.37 -31.96 -10.46
C LYS A 97 -19.86 -32.60 -11.74
N VAL A 98 -18.92 -33.26 -12.40
CA VAL A 98 -19.10 -34.19 -13.52
C VAL A 98 -19.72 -35.48 -12.98
N GLU A 99 -20.79 -35.90 -13.66
CA GLU A 99 -21.35 -37.24 -13.93
C GLU A 99 -21.32 -38.37 -12.89
N ALA A 100 -22.43 -39.11 -12.79
CA ALA A 100 -22.51 -40.52 -13.21
C ALA A 100 -23.95 -41.05 -13.21
N GLU A 101 -24.37 -41.58 -14.37
CA GLU A 101 -25.18 -42.80 -14.63
C GLU A 101 -26.46 -43.11 -13.81
N LEU A 102 -27.62 -43.23 -14.48
CA LEU A 102 -28.15 -44.41 -15.20
C LEU A 102 -28.92 -45.36 -14.27
N ALA A 103 -30.26 -45.32 -14.34
CA ALA A 103 -31.11 -46.52 -14.24
C ALA A 103 -32.54 -46.21 -14.68
N ILE A 104 -32.95 -46.94 -15.70
CA ILE A 104 -34.31 -47.13 -16.21
C ILE A 104 -35.17 -47.86 -15.16
N ALA A 105 -36.41 -47.42 -14.96
CA ALA A 105 -37.61 -48.25 -14.78
C ALA A 105 -38.86 -47.37 -14.83
#